data_AF-B7N9G9-F1
#
_entry.id   AF-B7N9G9-F1
#
_cell.length_a   1.000
_cell.length_b   1.000
_cell.length_c   1.000
_cell.angle_alpha   90.00
_cell.angle_beta   90.00
_cell.angle_gamma   90.00
#
_symmetry.space_group_name_H-M   'P 1'
#
loop_
_entity.id
_entity.type
_entity.pdbx_description
1 polymer ?
#
loop_
_entity_poly.entity_id
_entity_poly.type
_entity_poly.pdbx_seq_one_letter_code
_entity_poly.pdbx_strand_id
1 'polypeptide(L)'
;MIITQDEYNEIFKGFYINGVAVRDTGYIYITTREKRDDIDPVMEEHLARKNFVSFFFDEPLGEQWGYSGYEGMDKIFSATTSIPFSQYVGVTMENEVFAIGSGFEGLEEPIPYEFAISNTRTIGGRLYVVGSARSVVRRIDRNNWEKLNKGIHLPAQDEIKTIREQMLFLDAAGFSCVDGFSENDIYAAGGKGDVWNFDGDEWRQIHFPSNMLIESICCGQDGYVYIGAQSGTVFKGRKDQWKMIHRGELTLPFRQMVWYENCVWATSDYGVWQIIGDDVVQPDLPSEVKMCTGYISCTEKTLVLAGYYGVARLENGHWDILINCVQAEKGDFCSE
;
A
#
# COMPACT_ATOMS: atom_id res chain seq x y z
N MET A 1 7.43 21.18 11.56
CA MET A 1 6.28 20.43 11.01
C MET A 1 5.25 21.43 10.50
N ILE A 2 4.45 21.09 9.49
CA ILE A 2 3.51 22.03 8.85
C ILE A 2 2.18 22.12 9.61
N ILE A 3 1.69 21.00 10.14
CA ILE A 3 0.45 20.98 10.93
C ILE A 3 0.58 21.88 12.17
N THR A 4 -0.53 22.49 12.60
CA THR A 4 -0.63 23.23 13.87
C THR A 4 -1.04 22.32 15.05
N GLN A 5 -0.91 22.82 16.28
CA GLN A 5 -1.29 22.05 17.48
C GLN A 5 -2.78 21.75 17.52
N ASP A 6 -3.62 22.71 17.13
CA ASP A 6 -5.07 22.57 17.17
C ASP A 6 -5.54 21.57 16.11
N GLU A 7 -5.05 21.67 14.88
CA GLU A 7 -5.30 20.69 13.81
C GLU A 7 -4.83 19.29 14.20
N TYR A 8 -3.65 19.15 14.82
CA TYR A 8 -3.18 17.86 15.30
C TYR A 8 -4.11 17.26 16.38
N ASN A 9 -4.53 18.08 17.34
CA ASN A 9 -5.42 17.66 18.41
C ASN A 9 -6.79 17.23 17.89
N GLU A 10 -7.28 17.89 16.85
CA GLU A 10 -8.56 17.59 16.21
C GLU A 10 -8.49 16.30 15.37
N ILE A 11 -7.44 16.14 14.58
CA ILE A 11 -7.40 15.13 13.51
C ILE A 11 -6.65 13.84 13.92
N PHE A 12 -5.54 13.98 14.65
CA PHE A 12 -4.58 12.89 14.87
C PHE A 12 -4.50 12.40 16.32
N LYS A 13 -4.88 13.24 17.30
CA LYS A 13 -4.82 12.84 18.71
C LYS A 13 -5.77 11.67 18.98
N GLY A 14 -5.22 10.60 19.54
CA GLY A 14 -5.98 9.37 19.78
C GLY A 14 -6.06 8.45 18.55
N PHE A 15 -5.30 8.72 17.48
CA PHE A 15 -5.21 7.86 16.29
C PHE A 15 -3.75 7.48 15.97
N TYR A 16 -3.55 6.34 15.32
CA TYR A 16 -2.31 5.93 14.66
C TYR A 16 -2.41 6.15 13.16
N ILE A 17 -1.33 6.55 12.52
CA ILE A 17 -1.25 6.58 11.06
C ILE A 17 -1.24 5.14 10.53
N ASN A 18 -2.12 4.86 9.59
CA ASN A 18 -2.40 3.51 9.06
C ASN A 18 -2.32 3.40 7.53
N GLY A 19 -2.01 4.49 6.83
CA GLY A 19 -1.86 4.49 5.38
C GLY A 19 -1.46 5.85 4.85
N VAL A 20 -0.84 5.87 3.67
CA VAL A 20 -0.57 7.11 2.94
C VAL A 20 -0.73 6.88 1.45
N ALA A 21 -1.24 7.88 0.74
CA ALA A 21 -1.27 7.92 -0.71
C ALA A 21 -1.04 9.35 -1.21
N VAL A 22 -0.25 9.52 -2.27
CA VAL A 22 -0.03 10.83 -2.90
C VAL A 22 -0.60 10.82 -4.31
N ARG A 23 -1.47 11.80 -4.58
CA ARG A 23 -2.16 11.95 -5.85
C ARG A 23 -1.29 12.69 -6.86
N ASP A 24 -1.58 12.55 -8.15
CA ASP A 24 -0.87 13.23 -9.26
C ASP A 24 -0.82 14.76 -9.12
N THR A 25 -1.78 15.36 -8.43
CA THR A 25 -1.78 16.79 -8.08
C THR A 25 -0.80 17.19 -6.97
N GLY A 26 -0.16 16.22 -6.30
CA GLY A 26 0.69 16.43 -5.12
C GLY A 26 -0.07 16.45 -3.79
N TYR A 27 -1.39 16.28 -3.81
CA TYR A 27 -2.19 16.19 -2.58
C TYR A 27 -1.96 14.86 -1.89
N ILE A 28 -1.86 14.91 -0.56
CA ILE A 28 -1.48 13.77 0.26
C ILE A 28 -2.70 13.33 1.06
N TYR A 29 -2.95 12.04 1.07
CA TYR A 29 -4.02 11.43 1.82
C TYR A 29 -3.43 10.51 2.87
N ILE A 30 -3.92 10.61 4.09
CA ILE A 30 -3.46 9.82 5.24
C ILE A 30 -4.67 9.10 5.82
N THR A 31 -4.56 7.79 5.97
CA THR A 31 -5.55 7.02 6.71
C THR A 31 -5.10 6.87 8.14
N THR A 32 -5.99 7.08 9.11
CA THR A 32 -5.69 6.90 10.52
C THR A 32 -6.65 5.92 11.17
N ARG A 33 -6.19 5.25 12.23
CA ARG A 33 -6.91 4.24 13.00
C ARG A 33 -6.93 4.60 14.47
N GLU A 34 -8.10 4.61 15.09
CA GLU A 34 -8.28 4.96 16.50
C GLU A 34 -7.41 4.08 17.41
N LYS A 35 -6.77 4.68 18.42
CA LYS A 35 -6.00 3.97 19.45
C LYS A 35 -6.98 3.30 20.43
N ARG A 36 -7.08 1.98 20.36
CA ARG A 36 -7.97 1.14 21.19
C ARG A 36 -7.19 -0.10 21.62
N ASP A 37 -6.99 -0.24 22.92
CA ASP A 37 -6.27 -1.37 23.54
C ASP A 37 -7.22 -2.48 24.04
N ASP A 38 -8.53 -2.25 23.95
CA ASP A 38 -9.61 -3.12 24.43
C ASP A 38 -10.25 -3.98 23.33
N ILE A 39 -9.75 -3.89 22.09
CA ILE A 39 -10.22 -4.68 20.95
C ILE A 39 -9.07 -5.50 20.36
N ASP A 40 -9.38 -6.68 19.83
CA ASP A 40 -8.41 -7.48 19.09
C ASP A 40 -8.12 -6.84 17.71
N PRO A 41 -6.87 -6.44 17.41
CA PRO A 41 -6.55 -5.72 16.18
C PRO A 41 -6.62 -6.58 14.91
N VAL A 42 -6.91 -7.88 15.03
CA VAL A 42 -7.09 -8.81 13.92
C VAL A 42 -8.57 -9.16 13.75
N MET A 43 -9.25 -9.51 14.84
CA MET A 43 -10.64 -9.99 14.78
C MET A 43 -11.70 -8.87 14.89
N GLU A 44 -11.32 -7.75 15.49
CA GLU A 44 -12.23 -6.66 15.85
C GLU A 44 -11.78 -5.33 15.23
N GLU A 45 -10.96 -5.36 14.17
CA GLU A 45 -10.40 -4.16 13.55
C GLU A 45 -11.47 -3.19 13.02
N HIS A 46 -12.62 -3.73 12.59
CA HIS A 46 -13.81 -2.99 12.19
C HIS A 46 -14.42 -2.12 13.32
N LEU A 47 -14.14 -2.42 14.59
CA LEU A 47 -14.62 -1.63 15.73
C LEU A 47 -13.82 -0.34 15.95
N ALA A 48 -12.57 -0.27 15.48
CA ALA A 48 -11.78 0.95 15.60
C ALA A 48 -12.16 1.95 14.51
N ARG A 49 -12.52 3.17 14.90
CA ARG A 49 -12.82 4.25 13.96
C ARG A 49 -11.64 4.51 13.02
N LYS A 50 -11.94 4.74 11.74
CA LYS A 50 -10.98 5.14 10.71
C LYS A 50 -11.24 6.57 10.27
N ASN A 51 -10.20 7.36 10.05
CA ASN A 51 -10.34 8.66 9.40
C ASN A 51 -9.55 8.70 8.09
N PHE A 52 -10.11 9.40 7.11
CA PHE A 52 -9.47 9.74 5.85
C PHE A 52 -9.10 11.21 5.89
N VAL A 53 -7.83 11.51 6.02
CA VAL A 53 -7.30 12.87 6.12
C VAL A 53 -6.73 13.28 4.77
N SER A 54 -7.04 14.49 4.34
CA SER A 54 -6.48 15.12 3.14
C SER A 54 -5.58 16.28 3.53
N PHE A 55 -4.45 16.42 2.85
CA PHE A 55 -3.51 17.52 2.96
C PHE A 55 -3.32 18.19 1.59
N PHE A 56 -3.69 19.47 1.54
CA PHE A 56 -3.65 20.35 0.37
C PHE A 56 -2.53 21.38 0.56
N PHE A 57 -1.38 21.14 -0.05
CA PHE A 57 -0.17 21.93 0.19
C PHE A 57 -0.24 23.37 -0.39
N ASP A 58 -1.14 23.60 -1.32
CA ASP A 58 -1.38 24.85 -2.03
C ASP A 58 -2.41 25.75 -1.33
N GLU A 59 -3.16 25.22 -0.36
CA GLU A 59 -4.11 26.00 0.43
C GLU A 59 -3.40 26.85 1.51
N PRO A 60 -4.02 27.95 1.97
CA PRO A 60 -3.50 28.77 3.06
C PRO A 60 -3.30 27.98 4.35
N LEU A 61 -2.32 28.38 5.17
CA LEU A 61 -2.10 27.80 6.51
C LEU A 61 -3.40 27.86 7.33
N GLY A 62 -3.81 26.73 7.91
CA GLY A 62 -5.09 26.57 8.62
C GLY A 62 -6.25 26.04 7.76
N GLU A 63 -6.10 25.99 6.45
CA GLU A 63 -7.09 25.43 5.51
C GLU A 63 -6.53 24.20 4.74
N GLN A 64 -5.31 23.79 5.07
CA GLN A 64 -4.59 22.71 4.37
C GLN A 64 -5.11 21.32 4.71
N TRP A 65 -5.86 21.16 5.80
CA TRP A 65 -6.25 19.86 6.33
C TRP A 65 -7.77 19.69 6.31
N GLY A 66 -8.21 18.53 5.84
CA GLY A 66 -9.60 18.08 5.94
C GLY A 66 -9.65 16.62 6.35
N TYR A 67 -10.72 16.17 7.01
CA TYR A 67 -10.88 14.77 7.36
C TYR A 67 -12.33 14.30 7.42
N SER A 68 -12.51 12.99 7.19
CA SER A 68 -13.81 12.32 7.23
C SER A 68 -13.66 11.02 8.02
N GLY A 69 -14.53 10.79 9.02
CA GLY A 69 -14.45 9.66 9.93
C GLY A 69 -15.55 8.62 9.70
N TYR A 70 -15.20 7.34 9.81
CA TYR A 70 -16.09 6.20 9.60
C TYR A 70 -15.85 5.11 10.67
N GLU A 71 -16.94 4.45 11.06
CA GLU A 71 -16.93 3.26 11.93
C GLU A 71 -17.33 2.02 11.11
N GLY A 72 -16.99 0.82 11.59
CA GLY A 72 -17.35 -0.44 10.94
C GLY A 72 -16.41 -0.87 9.81
N MET A 73 -15.42 -0.05 9.45
CA MET A 73 -14.45 -0.36 8.40
C MET A 73 -13.29 -1.20 8.91
N ASP A 74 -12.99 -2.29 8.22
CA ASP A 74 -11.80 -3.11 8.45
C ASP A 74 -10.50 -2.39 8.00
N LYS A 75 -9.37 -3.12 7.97
CA LYS A 75 -8.08 -2.64 7.47
C LYS A 75 -8.22 -2.04 6.07
N ILE A 76 -7.69 -0.84 5.89
CA ILE A 76 -7.78 -0.06 4.65
C ILE A 76 -6.48 -0.17 3.84
N PHE A 77 -6.63 -0.37 2.54
CA PHE A 77 -5.59 -0.29 1.53
C PHE A 77 -5.75 0.98 0.71
N SER A 78 -4.90 1.96 1.01
CA SER A 78 -4.91 3.31 0.43
C SER A 78 -4.23 3.37 -0.93
N ALA A 79 -4.89 3.96 -1.92
CA ALA A 79 -4.31 4.27 -3.23
C ALA A 79 -4.92 5.56 -3.82
N THR A 80 -4.33 6.05 -4.91
CA THR A 80 -4.85 7.21 -5.67
C THR A 80 -4.92 6.89 -7.14
N THR A 81 -6.05 7.15 -7.78
CA THR A 81 -6.25 6.94 -9.22
C THR A 81 -6.19 8.26 -9.97
N SER A 82 -5.94 8.20 -11.28
CA SER A 82 -6.23 9.28 -12.24
C SER A 82 -7.35 8.90 -13.22
N ILE A 83 -7.65 7.60 -13.33
CA ILE A 83 -8.71 7.03 -14.16
C ILE A 83 -9.59 6.12 -13.29
N PRO A 84 -10.93 6.23 -13.33
CA PRO A 84 -11.74 7.19 -14.11
C PRO A 84 -11.65 8.63 -13.62
N PHE A 85 -11.27 8.86 -12.36
CA PHE A 85 -11.18 10.18 -11.76
C PHE A 85 -9.88 10.33 -10.96
N SER A 86 -9.35 11.55 -10.90
CA SER A 86 -8.24 11.91 -10.01
C SER A 86 -8.74 11.98 -8.56
N GLN A 87 -8.50 10.92 -7.78
CA GLN A 87 -9.04 10.79 -6.42
C GLN A 87 -8.21 9.82 -5.58
N TYR A 88 -8.34 9.95 -4.26
CA TYR A 88 -8.01 8.90 -3.32
C TYR A 88 -9.10 7.82 -3.35
N VAL A 89 -8.69 6.56 -3.24
CA VAL A 89 -9.58 5.41 -3.05
C VAL A 89 -8.99 4.53 -1.94
N GLY A 90 -9.76 4.31 -0.88
CA GLY A 90 -9.47 3.34 0.17
C GLY A 90 -10.37 2.13 -0.01
N VAL A 91 -9.78 0.93 0.03
CA VAL A 91 -10.51 -0.34 -0.05
C VAL A 91 -10.26 -1.13 1.22
N THR A 92 -11.30 -1.67 1.86
CA THR A 92 -11.15 -2.49 3.06
C THR A 92 -10.85 -3.95 2.72
N MET A 93 -10.31 -4.70 3.67
CA MET A 93 -10.13 -6.16 3.56
C MET A 93 -11.44 -6.89 3.21
N GLU A 94 -12.56 -6.36 3.68
CA GLU A 94 -13.90 -6.94 3.55
C GLU A 94 -14.65 -6.54 2.27
N ASN A 95 -14.08 -5.72 1.37
CA ASN A 95 -14.63 -5.23 0.08
C ASN A 95 -15.30 -3.85 0.05
N GLU A 96 -15.32 -3.11 1.16
CA GLU A 96 -15.89 -1.76 1.19
C GLU A 96 -14.97 -0.76 0.52
N VAL A 97 -15.55 0.30 -0.04
CA VAL A 97 -14.81 1.31 -0.83
C VAL A 97 -15.21 2.71 -0.38
N PHE A 98 -14.20 3.51 -0.05
CA PHE A 98 -14.35 4.95 0.18
C PHE A 98 -13.50 5.72 -0.83
N ALA A 99 -14.03 6.81 -1.36
CA ALA A 99 -13.27 7.69 -2.25
C ALA A 99 -13.47 9.17 -1.93
N ILE A 100 -12.41 9.95 -2.14
CA ILE A 100 -12.40 11.41 -1.96
C ILE A 100 -11.57 12.10 -3.06
N GLY A 101 -12.12 13.16 -3.64
CA GLY A 101 -11.51 13.92 -4.73
C GLY A 101 -12.37 13.99 -5.99
N SER A 102 -12.04 14.90 -6.90
CA SER A 102 -12.84 15.18 -8.11
C SER A 102 -14.33 15.49 -7.84
N GLY A 103 -14.61 16.25 -6.77
CA GLY A 103 -15.99 16.54 -6.32
C GLY A 103 -16.72 15.37 -5.67
N PHE A 104 -16.05 14.21 -5.59
CA PHE A 104 -16.36 12.99 -4.84
C PHE A 104 -16.04 13.07 -3.35
N GLU A 105 -16.96 12.76 -2.45
CA GLU A 105 -16.62 12.30 -1.09
C GLU A 105 -17.69 11.32 -0.59
N GLY A 106 -17.31 10.08 -0.29
CA GLY A 106 -18.21 9.11 0.32
C GLY A 106 -17.92 7.66 -0.03
N LEU A 107 -18.86 6.81 0.37
CA LEU A 107 -18.84 5.37 0.11
C LEU A 107 -19.30 5.06 -1.31
N GLU A 108 -18.63 4.09 -1.91
CA GLU A 108 -19.05 3.44 -3.15
C GLU A 108 -19.75 2.13 -2.86
N GLU A 109 -20.37 1.54 -3.89
CA GLU A 109 -20.85 0.16 -3.80
C GLU A 109 -19.66 -0.77 -3.54
N PRO A 110 -19.83 -1.79 -2.67
CA PRO A 110 -18.76 -2.74 -2.38
C PRO A 110 -18.26 -3.44 -3.64
N ILE A 111 -16.98 -3.79 -3.64
CA ILE A 111 -16.39 -4.52 -4.76
C ILE A 111 -17.12 -5.87 -4.89
N PRO A 112 -17.54 -6.31 -6.09
CA PRO A 112 -18.16 -7.62 -6.32
C PRO A 112 -17.11 -8.75 -6.21
N TYR A 113 -16.59 -8.89 -5.01
CA TYR A 113 -15.41 -9.66 -4.64
C TYR A 113 -15.78 -10.60 -3.49
N GLU A 114 -15.40 -11.86 -3.62
CA GLU A 114 -15.92 -12.97 -2.79
C GLU A 114 -14.93 -13.40 -1.70
N PHE A 115 -13.75 -12.79 -1.65
CA PHE A 115 -12.66 -13.20 -0.75
C PHE A 115 -12.08 -12.02 0.03
N ALA A 116 -11.15 -12.27 0.94
CA ALA A 116 -10.40 -11.20 1.58
C ALA A 116 -9.50 -10.47 0.56
N ILE A 117 -9.51 -9.14 0.63
CA ILE A 117 -8.60 -8.27 -0.12
C ILE A 117 -7.30 -8.12 0.68
N SER A 118 -6.17 -8.25 -0.01
CA SER A 118 -4.85 -8.16 0.62
C SER A 118 -4.09 -6.89 0.24
N ASN A 119 -4.42 -6.27 -0.90
CA ASN A 119 -3.68 -5.12 -1.40
C ASN A 119 -4.41 -4.36 -2.51
N THR A 120 -4.00 -3.10 -2.68
CA THR A 120 -4.40 -2.25 -3.80
C THR A 120 -3.19 -1.57 -4.43
N ARG A 121 -3.24 -1.36 -5.75
CA ARG A 121 -2.20 -0.64 -6.47
C ARG A 121 -2.80 0.14 -7.63
N THR A 122 -2.29 1.33 -7.87
CA THR A 122 -2.62 2.07 -9.09
C THR A 122 -1.63 1.72 -10.19
N ILE A 123 -2.13 1.23 -11.32
CA ILE A 123 -1.35 0.84 -12.49
C ILE A 123 -1.99 1.49 -13.71
N GLY A 124 -1.21 2.23 -14.51
CA GLY A 124 -1.75 2.97 -15.65
C GLY A 124 -2.83 4.00 -15.27
N GLY A 125 -2.83 4.48 -14.03
CA GLY A 125 -3.84 5.43 -13.52
C GLY A 125 -5.12 4.78 -13.00
N ARG A 126 -5.32 3.47 -13.17
CA ARG A 126 -6.47 2.72 -12.65
C ARG A 126 -6.13 1.96 -11.39
N LEU A 127 -7.12 1.76 -10.53
CA LEU A 127 -6.98 0.95 -9.33
C LEU A 127 -7.13 -0.54 -9.64
N TYR A 128 -6.16 -1.33 -9.17
CA TYR A 128 -6.17 -2.78 -9.13
C TYR A 128 -6.24 -3.24 -7.68
N VAL A 129 -6.97 -4.33 -7.46
CA VAL A 129 -7.19 -4.94 -6.15
C VAL A 129 -6.92 -6.43 -6.28
N VAL A 130 -6.19 -6.98 -5.32
CA VAL A 130 -5.85 -8.40 -5.25
C VAL A 130 -6.08 -8.97 -3.86
N GLY A 131 -6.11 -10.30 -3.76
CA GLY A 131 -6.34 -10.99 -2.49
C GLY A 131 -6.32 -12.50 -2.62
N SER A 132 -7.05 -13.18 -1.73
CA SER A 132 -7.12 -14.65 -1.70
C SER A 132 -7.62 -15.23 -3.02
N ALA A 133 -7.44 -16.55 -3.19
CA ALA A 133 -7.84 -17.30 -4.39
C ALA A 133 -7.31 -16.71 -5.71
N ARG A 134 -6.10 -16.12 -5.69
CA ARG A 134 -5.48 -15.44 -6.85
C ARG A 134 -6.40 -14.43 -7.54
N SER A 135 -7.31 -13.79 -6.80
CA SER A 135 -8.23 -12.86 -7.43
C SER A 135 -7.51 -11.59 -7.87
N VAL A 136 -7.91 -11.08 -9.03
CA VAL A 136 -7.53 -9.73 -9.47
C VAL A 136 -8.77 -9.02 -10.02
N VAL A 137 -9.05 -7.83 -9.53
CA VAL A 137 -10.11 -6.96 -10.06
C VAL A 137 -9.57 -5.57 -10.31
N ARG A 138 -10.06 -4.90 -11.35
CA ARG A 138 -9.73 -3.50 -11.64
C ARG A 138 -10.95 -2.61 -11.65
N ARG A 139 -10.78 -1.36 -11.22
CA ARG A 139 -11.82 -0.34 -11.23
C ARG A 139 -11.94 0.27 -12.62
N ILE A 140 -13.11 0.13 -13.23
CA ILE A 140 -13.41 0.67 -14.56
C ILE A 140 -14.03 2.05 -14.47
N ASP A 141 -15.00 2.19 -13.55
CA ASP A 141 -15.67 3.43 -13.20
C ASP A 141 -16.02 3.42 -11.69
N ARG A 142 -16.59 4.51 -11.16
CA ARG A 142 -17.24 4.50 -9.85
C ARG A 142 -18.29 3.40 -9.78
N ASN A 143 -18.29 2.60 -8.71
CA ASN A 143 -19.17 1.44 -8.53
C ASN A 143 -19.08 0.36 -9.64
N ASN A 144 -18.08 0.41 -10.52
CA ASN A 144 -17.96 -0.53 -11.64
C ASN A 144 -16.58 -1.19 -11.69
N TRP A 145 -16.57 -2.51 -11.58
CA TRP A 145 -15.37 -3.33 -11.42
C TRP A 145 -15.35 -4.47 -12.42
N GLU A 146 -14.17 -4.79 -12.94
CA GLU A 146 -13.95 -5.90 -13.86
C GLU A 146 -13.03 -6.95 -13.22
N LYS A 147 -13.45 -8.22 -13.25
CA LYS A 147 -12.62 -9.36 -12.83
C LYS A 147 -11.61 -9.71 -13.94
N LEU A 148 -10.32 -9.77 -13.60
CA LEU A 148 -9.23 -10.10 -14.51
C LEU A 148 -8.70 -11.51 -14.22
N ASN A 149 -9.49 -12.54 -14.52
CA ASN A 149 -9.18 -13.93 -14.15
C ASN A 149 -8.76 -14.84 -15.32
N LYS A 150 -8.71 -14.32 -16.56
CA LYS A 150 -8.34 -15.13 -17.73
C LYS A 150 -6.93 -15.70 -17.55
N GLY A 151 -6.77 -17.01 -17.72
CA GLY A 151 -5.48 -17.71 -17.54
C GLY A 151 -5.13 -18.04 -16.09
N ILE A 152 -5.84 -17.49 -15.10
CA ILE A 152 -5.62 -17.85 -13.69
C ILE A 152 -6.16 -19.27 -13.47
N HIS A 153 -5.26 -20.14 -13.04
CA HIS A 153 -5.59 -21.48 -12.57
C HIS A 153 -5.46 -21.49 -11.05
N LEU A 154 -6.35 -22.14 -10.32
CA LEU A 154 -6.13 -22.47 -8.92
C LEU A 154 -5.35 -23.80 -8.86
N PRO A 155 -4.49 -24.04 -7.85
CA PRO A 155 -3.78 -25.30 -7.77
C PRO A 155 -4.77 -26.47 -7.56
N ALA A 156 -4.38 -27.67 -8.02
CA ALA A 156 -5.28 -28.82 -8.10
C ALA A 156 -5.89 -29.17 -6.73
N GLN A 157 -7.20 -29.40 -6.70
CA GLN A 157 -8.00 -29.62 -5.49
C GLN A 157 -7.91 -31.06 -4.96
N ASP A 158 -7.02 -31.88 -5.53
CA ASP A 158 -6.97 -33.33 -5.35
C ASP A 158 -6.66 -33.74 -3.89
N GLU A 159 -6.15 -32.82 -3.08
CA GLU A 159 -5.87 -33.00 -1.64
C GLU A 159 -6.92 -32.34 -0.71
N ILE A 160 -7.90 -31.61 -1.25
CA ILE A 160 -8.93 -30.90 -0.48
C ILE A 160 -10.09 -31.85 -0.17
N LYS A 161 -10.18 -32.32 1.07
CA LYS A 161 -11.20 -33.31 1.50
C LYS A 161 -12.37 -32.67 2.24
N THR A 162 -12.21 -31.43 2.68
CA THR A 162 -13.21 -30.69 3.47
C THR A 162 -13.34 -29.24 3.01
N ILE A 163 -14.51 -28.64 3.28
CA ILE A 163 -14.77 -27.20 3.04
C ILE A 163 -13.75 -26.32 3.79
N ARG A 164 -13.36 -26.72 5.01
CA ARG A 164 -12.36 -25.99 5.80
C ARG A 164 -10.97 -26.02 5.16
N GLU A 165 -10.55 -27.17 4.64
CA GLU A 165 -9.28 -27.28 3.91
C GLU A 165 -9.33 -26.47 2.62
N GLN A 166 -10.50 -26.40 1.95
CA GLN A 166 -10.69 -25.56 0.78
C GLN A 166 -10.52 -24.08 1.13
N MET A 167 -11.17 -23.62 2.20
CA MET A 167 -11.06 -22.23 2.67
C MET A 167 -9.61 -21.88 3.04
N LEU A 168 -8.96 -22.70 3.87
CA LEU A 168 -7.55 -22.50 4.25
C LEU A 168 -6.61 -22.50 3.05
N PHE A 169 -6.90 -23.32 2.04
CA PHE A 169 -6.11 -23.39 0.83
C PHE A 169 -6.30 -22.17 -0.07
N LEU A 170 -7.54 -21.70 -0.24
CA LEU A 170 -7.83 -20.49 -1.00
C LEU A 170 -7.24 -19.24 -0.34
N ASP A 171 -7.22 -19.19 0.99
CA ASP A 171 -6.53 -18.15 1.75
C ASP A 171 -5.01 -18.23 1.60
N ALA A 172 -4.44 -19.44 1.58
CA ALA A 172 -3.01 -19.64 1.36
C ALA A 172 -2.58 -19.40 -0.10
N ALA A 173 -3.51 -19.56 -1.06
CA ALA A 173 -3.31 -19.33 -2.49
C ALA A 173 -3.88 -17.95 -2.89
N GLY A 174 -3.21 -16.89 -2.43
CA GLY A 174 -3.57 -15.51 -2.71
C GLY A 174 -2.39 -14.69 -3.20
N PHE A 175 -2.70 -13.56 -3.82
CA PHE A 175 -1.71 -12.52 -4.06
C PHE A 175 -1.65 -11.62 -2.84
N SER A 176 -0.46 -11.33 -2.35
CA SER A 176 -0.20 -10.35 -1.28
C SER A 176 0.09 -8.97 -1.86
N CYS A 177 0.49 -8.90 -3.13
CA CYS A 177 0.94 -7.69 -3.78
C CYS A 177 0.71 -7.73 -5.29
N VAL A 178 0.61 -6.55 -5.90
CA VAL A 178 0.47 -6.34 -7.34
C VAL A 178 1.15 -5.03 -7.74
N ASP A 179 1.81 -5.03 -8.90
CA ASP A 179 2.35 -3.83 -9.53
C ASP A 179 2.51 -4.06 -11.04
N GLY A 180 2.71 -3.02 -11.84
CA GLY A 180 2.83 -3.19 -13.28
C GLY A 180 3.60 -2.08 -13.97
N PHE A 181 4.18 -2.41 -15.11
CA PHE A 181 4.76 -1.42 -16.02
C PHE A 181 3.67 -0.66 -16.81
N SER A 182 2.53 -1.32 -17.04
CA SER A 182 1.35 -0.78 -17.72
C SER A 182 0.13 -1.66 -17.43
N GLU A 183 -1.06 -1.27 -17.92
CA GLU A 183 -2.26 -2.13 -17.84
C GLU A 183 -2.10 -3.47 -18.60
N ASN A 184 -1.09 -3.61 -19.46
CA ASN A 184 -0.80 -4.81 -20.27
C ASN A 184 0.46 -5.56 -19.83
N ASP A 185 1.12 -5.15 -18.75
CA ASP A 185 2.27 -5.88 -18.20
C ASP A 185 2.25 -5.70 -16.67
N ILE A 186 1.52 -6.60 -16.01
CA ILE A 186 1.25 -6.57 -14.56
C ILE A 186 1.84 -7.81 -13.93
N TYR A 187 2.38 -7.68 -12.73
CA TYR A 187 2.82 -8.79 -11.90
C TYR A 187 2.00 -8.81 -10.62
N ALA A 188 1.53 -10.00 -10.24
CA ALA A 188 0.90 -10.25 -8.95
C ALA A 188 1.63 -11.41 -8.27
N ALA A 189 1.86 -11.28 -6.97
CA ALA A 189 2.61 -12.29 -6.23
C ALA A 189 2.12 -12.44 -4.79
N GLY A 190 2.27 -13.64 -4.24
CA GLY A 190 1.95 -13.94 -2.84
C GLY A 190 2.32 -15.37 -2.47
N GLY A 191 1.85 -15.79 -1.30
CA GLY A 191 2.10 -17.15 -0.80
C GLY A 191 3.58 -17.54 -0.83
N LYS A 192 3.85 -18.84 -1.01
CA LYS A 192 5.20 -19.43 -1.02
C LYS A 192 5.80 -19.46 -2.43
N GLY A 193 6.02 -18.29 -3.03
CA GLY A 193 6.62 -18.16 -4.36
C GLY A 193 5.62 -18.19 -5.52
N ASP A 194 4.38 -17.77 -5.29
CA ASP A 194 3.33 -17.78 -6.30
C ASP A 194 3.35 -16.46 -7.09
N VAL A 195 4.05 -16.45 -8.23
CA VAL A 195 4.28 -15.26 -9.06
C VAL A 195 3.58 -15.42 -10.40
N TRP A 196 2.82 -14.41 -10.81
CA TRP A 196 2.06 -14.39 -12.05
C TRP A 196 2.30 -13.11 -12.83
N ASN A 197 2.23 -13.20 -14.15
CA ASN A 197 2.31 -12.06 -15.06
C ASN A 197 1.08 -12.02 -15.97
N PHE A 198 0.47 -10.84 -16.09
CA PHE A 198 -0.59 -10.53 -17.05
C PHE A 198 0.03 -9.84 -18.25
N ASP A 199 -0.23 -10.35 -19.45
CA ASP A 199 0.34 -9.83 -20.71
C ASP A 199 -0.59 -8.89 -21.49
N GLY A 200 -1.68 -8.43 -20.86
CA GLY A 200 -2.73 -7.65 -21.50
C GLY A 200 -3.91 -8.47 -22.00
N ASP A 201 -3.76 -9.80 -22.09
CA ASP A 201 -4.84 -10.72 -22.45
C ASP A 201 -5.10 -11.74 -21.34
N GLU A 202 -4.07 -12.45 -20.89
CA GLU A 202 -4.22 -13.51 -19.88
C GLU A 202 -3.07 -13.52 -18.86
N TRP A 203 -3.35 -14.10 -17.71
CA TRP A 203 -2.36 -14.37 -16.67
C TRP A 203 -1.62 -15.67 -16.95
N ARG A 204 -0.32 -15.67 -16.73
CA ARG A 204 0.53 -16.87 -16.76
C ARG A 204 1.37 -16.94 -15.51
N GLN A 205 1.46 -18.13 -14.92
CA GLN A 205 2.34 -18.36 -13.79
C GLN A 205 3.80 -18.30 -14.26
N ILE A 206 4.61 -17.61 -13.48
CA ILE A 206 6.03 -17.39 -13.75
C ILE A 206 6.86 -18.28 -12.84
N HIS A 207 7.92 -18.88 -13.40
CA HIS A 207 8.86 -19.65 -12.59
C HIS A 207 9.64 -18.71 -11.66
N PHE A 208 9.45 -18.90 -10.36
CA PHE A 208 10.19 -18.19 -9.32
C PHE A 208 11.17 -19.17 -8.61
N PRO A 209 12.45 -18.82 -8.46
CA PRO A 209 13.49 -19.76 -8.01
C PRO A 209 13.50 -20.02 -6.49
N SER A 210 12.39 -19.75 -5.80
CA SER A 210 12.29 -19.79 -4.35
C SER A 210 10.85 -20.11 -3.91
N ASN A 211 10.71 -20.65 -2.70
CA ASN A 211 9.44 -20.91 -2.02
C ASN A 211 9.23 -20.02 -0.78
N MET A 212 9.98 -18.92 -0.69
CA MET A 212 9.84 -17.93 0.37
C MET A 212 8.46 -17.26 0.32
N LEU A 213 7.95 -16.84 1.49
CA LEU A 213 6.76 -16.00 1.54
C LEU A 213 7.02 -14.66 0.83
N ILE A 214 6.13 -14.28 -0.09
CA ILE A 214 6.20 -13.00 -0.82
C ILE A 214 5.24 -12.00 -0.17
N GLU A 215 5.73 -10.78 0.07
CA GLU A 215 4.95 -9.71 0.68
C GLU A 215 4.75 -8.51 -0.26
N SER A 216 5.77 -8.14 -1.02
CA SER A 216 5.75 -6.91 -1.81
C SER A 216 6.39 -7.08 -3.19
N ILE A 217 5.96 -6.24 -4.11
CA ILE A 217 6.45 -6.19 -5.48
C ILE A 217 6.57 -4.74 -5.95
N CYS A 218 7.57 -4.47 -6.78
CA CYS A 218 7.72 -3.20 -7.47
C CYS A 218 8.22 -3.41 -8.90
N CYS A 219 7.51 -2.86 -9.88
CA CYS A 219 7.95 -2.79 -11.27
C CYS A 219 8.75 -1.49 -11.46
N GLY A 220 10.07 -1.61 -11.56
CA GLY A 220 10.97 -0.47 -11.69
C GLY A 220 11.04 0.07 -13.12
N GLN A 221 11.20 1.39 -13.28
CA GLN A 221 11.34 1.98 -14.63
C GLN A 221 12.65 1.57 -15.34
N ASP A 222 13.58 0.92 -14.63
CA ASP A 222 14.74 0.24 -15.22
C ASP A 222 14.39 -1.04 -15.99
N GLY A 223 13.11 -1.42 -16.01
CA GLY A 223 12.61 -2.58 -16.73
C GLY A 223 12.71 -3.89 -15.93
N TYR A 224 13.06 -3.85 -14.64
CA TYR A 224 13.08 -5.01 -13.77
C TYR A 224 11.91 -5.02 -12.79
N VAL A 225 11.57 -6.21 -12.32
CA VAL A 225 10.63 -6.46 -11.24
C VAL A 225 11.42 -6.83 -9.99
N TYR A 226 11.08 -6.19 -8.88
CA TYR A 226 11.67 -6.42 -7.57
C TYR A 226 10.62 -7.06 -6.68
N ILE A 227 10.97 -8.19 -6.04
CA ILE A 227 10.10 -8.93 -5.12
C ILE A 227 10.73 -8.90 -3.74
N GLY A 228 10.00 -8.33 -2.78
CA GLY A 228 10.28 -8.41 -1.35
C GLY A 228 9.68 -9.68 -0.77
N ALA A 229 10.54 -10.54 -0.25
CA ALA A 229 10.19 -11.83 0.33
C ALA A 229 10.57 -11.90 1.81
N GLN A 230 10.27 -13.05 2.44
CA GLN A 230 10.50 -13.30 3.86
C GLN A 230 11.90 -12.88 4.31
N SER A 231 11.96 -12.38 5.54
CA SER A 231 13.18 -11.86 6.17
C SER A 231 13.83 -10.65 5.49
N GLY A 232 13.09 -9.93 4.65
CA GLY A 232 13.63 -8.79 3.89
C GLY A 232 14.48 -9.22 2.70
N THR A 233 14.37 -10.47 2.25
CA THR A 233 15.08 -10.97 1.07
C THR A 233 14.53 -10.28 -0.19
N VAL A 234 15.41 -9.93 -1.13
CA VAL A 234 15.03 -9.29 -2.39
C VAL A 234 15.45 -10.14 -3.58
N PHE A 235 14.49 -10.34 -4.48
CA PHE A 235 14.73 -10.87 -5.81
C PHE A 235 14.52 -9.78 -6.85
N LYS A 236 15.35 -9.81 -7.89
CA LYS A 236 15.26 -8.93 -9.05
C LYS A 236 15.22 -9.78 -10.30
N GLY A 237 14.32 -9.47 -11.21
CA GLY A 237 14.14 -10.28 -12.40
C GLY A 237 13.07 -9.73 -13.33
N ARG A 238 12.76 -10.50 -14.37
CA ARG A 238 11.63 -10.25 -15.27
C ARG A 238 11.33 -11.54 -16.02
N LYS A 239 10.04 -11.79 -16.27
CA LYS A 239 9.59 -13.04 -16.91
C LYS A 239 10.19 -14.24 -16.17
N ASP A 240 10.88 -15.13 -16.87
CA ASP A 240 11.47 -16.37 -16.35
C ASP A 240 12.90 -16.21 -15.80
N GLN A 241 13.44 -14.99 -15.72
CA GLN A 241 14.82 -14.73 -15.30
C GLN A 241 14.85 -13.99 -13.97
N TRP A 242 15.29 -14.65 -12.91
CA TRP A 242 15.32 -14.11 -11.54
C TRP A 242 16.66 -14.34 -10.85
N LYS A 243 17.09 -13.34 -10.08
CA LYS A 243 18.29 -13.38 -9.23
C LYS A 243 17.93 -12.91 -7.83
N MET A 244 18.35 -13.67 -6.81
CA MET A 244 18.37 -13.16 -5.42
C MET A 244 19.51 -12.15 -5.32
N ILE A 245 19.19 -10.87 -5.14
CA ILE A 245 20.19 -9.80 -5.03
C ILE A 245 20.54 -9.49 -3.58
N HIS A 246 19.64 -9.79 -2.65
CA HIS A 246 19.86 -9.60 -1.23
C HIS A 246 19.21 -10.72 -0.42
N ARG A 247 19.97 -11.30 0.50
CA ARG A 247 19.44 -12.22 1.51
C ARG A 247 19.30 -11.43 2.81
N GLY A 248 18.06 -11.22 3.23
CA GLY A 248 17.79 -10.45 4.44
C GLY A 248 17.84 -11.28 5.71
N GLU A 249 18.01 -10.60 6.84
CA GLU A 249 18.03 -11.16 8.20
C GLU A 249 16.93 -10.56 9.09
N LEU A 250 16.02 -9.79 8.49
CA LEU A 250 14.90 -9.19 9.21
C LEU A 250 13.93 -10.28 9.69
N THR A 251 13.17 -10.00 10.74
CA THR A 251 12.09 -10.91 11.16
C THR A 251 10.84 -10.72 10.28
N LEU A 252 10.66 -9.52 9.72
CA LEU A 252 9.55 -9.14 8.86
C LEU A 252 10.05 -8.85 7.44
N PRO A 253 9.27 -9.19 6.40
CA PRO A 253 9.56 -8.79 5.02
C PRO A 253 9.40 -7.28 4.82
N PHE A 254 9.83 -6.78 3.66
CA PHE A 254 9.46 -5.44 3.22
C PHE A 254 7.95 -5.39 2.95
N ARG A 255 7.27 -4.47 3.62
CA ARG A 255 5.82 -4.32 3.61
C ARG A 255 5.33 -3.68 2.32
N GLN A 256 5.95 -2.58 1.90
CA GLN A 256 5.60 -1.88 0.67
C GLN A 256 6.87 -1.52 -0.10
N MET A 257 6.73 -1.48 -1.43
CA MET A 257 7.80 -1.07 -2.33
C MET A 257 7.25 -0.11 -3.40
N VAL A 258 8.02 0.93 -3.72
CA VAL A 258 7.72 1.87 -4.81
C VAL A 258 8.98 2.21 -5.59
N TRP A 259 8.83 2.56 -6.86
CA TRP A 259 9.92 3.08 -7.67
C TRP A 259 9.92 4.60 -7.62
N TYR A 260 11.00 5.20 -7.14
CA TYR A 260 11.15 6.65 -7.05
C TYR A 260 12.62 7.04 -7.27
N GLU A 261 12.84 8.08 -8.09
CA GLU A 261 14.18 8.60 -8.42
C GLU A 261 15.20 7.51 -8.81
N ASN A 262 14.83 6.64 -9.75
CA ASN A 262 15.67 5.57 -10.33
C ASN A 262 16.09 4.45 -9.35
N CYS A 263 15.39 4.29 -8.24
CA CYS A 263 15.62 3.17 -7.33
C CYS A 263 14.30 2.67 -6.74
N VAL A 264 14.33 1.48 -6.15
CA VAL A 264 13.19 0.99 -5.37
C VAL A 264 13.36 1.46 -3.92
N TRP A 265 12.32 2.06 -3.37
CA TRP A 265 12.20 2.31 -1.95
C TRP A 265 11.35 1.22 -1.31
N ALA A 266 11.82 0.67 -0.20
CA ALA A 266 11.17 -0.42 0.51
C ALA A 266 11.00 -0.08 2.00
N THR A 267 9.83 -0.36 2.56
CA THR A 267 9.51 -0.09 3.96
C THR A 267 9.40 -1.37 4.78
N SER A 268 9.73 -1.30 6.07
CA SER A 268 9.33 -2.28 7.08
C SER A 268 9.20 -1.59 8.44
N ASP A 269 8.70 -2.31 9.44
CA ASP A 269 8.64 -1.78 10.81
C ASP A 269 10.03 -1.40 11.37
N TYR A 270 11.09 -1.98 10.80
CA TYR A 270 12.48 -1.70 11.15
C TYR A 270 13.09 -0.50 10.42
N GLY A 271 12.37 0.15 9.50
CA GLY A 271 12.82 1.36 8.81
C GLY A 271 12.57 1.34 7.30
N VAL A 272 13.47 1.96 6.56
CA VAL A 272 13.35 2.15 5.10
C VAL A 272 14.68 1.79 4.44
N TRP A 273 14.60 1.24 3.23
CA TRP A 273 15.74 0.87 2.39
C TRP A 273 15.56 1.41 0.98
N GLN A 274 16.68 1.65 0.31
CA GLN A 274 16.77 1.83 -1.13
C GLN A 274 17.44 0.62 -1.76
N ILE A 275 16.93 0.18 -2.90
CA ILE A 275 17.53 -0.85 -3.72
C ILE A 275 18.05 -0.18 -4.99
N ILE A 276 19.37 -0.11 -5.11
CA ILE A 276 20.07 0.60 -6.18
C ILE A 276 20.90 -0.43 -6.94
N GLY A 277 20.48 -0.75 -8.16
CA GLY A 277 21.06 -1.86 -8.90
C GLY A 277 20.78 -3.18 -8.19
N ASP A 278 21.81 -3.76 -7.57
CA ASP A 278 21.71 -5.01 -6.80
C ASP A 278 21.99 -4.79 -5.30
N ASP A 279 22.29 -3.55 -4.88
CA ASP A 279 22.61 -3.20 -3.50
C ASP A 279 21.37 -2.76 -2.73
N VAL A 280 21.26 -3.19 -1.47
CA VAL A 280 20.19 -2.79 -0.54
C VAL A 280 20.81 -1.97 0.57
N VAL A 281 20.49 -0.69 0.64
CA VAL A 281 21.12 0.29 1.51
C VAL A 281 20.08 1.07 2.32
N GLN A 282 20.45 1.56 3.49
CA GLN A 282 19.59 2.46 4.26
C GLN A 282 19.85 3.91 3.84
N PRO A 283 18.82 4.67 3.44
CA PRO A 283 18.96 6.09 3.14
C PRO A 283 19.15 6.90 4.43
N ASP A 284 19.67 8.11 4.29
CA ASP A 284 19.59 9.11 5.36
C ASP A 284 18.19 9.71 5.39
N LEU A 285 17.54 9.66 6.56
CA LEU A 285 16.13 10.00 6.73
C LEU A 285 15.91 10.88 7.95
N PRO A 286 14.89 11.77 7.90
CA PRO A 286 14.41 12.45 9.09
C PRO A 286 14.01 11.47 10.19
N SER A 287 14.19 11.87 11.45
CA SER A 287 13.99 10.98 12.60
C SER A 287 12.55 10.47 12.71
N GLU A 288 11.58 11.26 12.25
CA GLU A 288 10.14 10.99 12.25
C GLU A 288 9.74 9.83 11.34
N VAL A 289 10.53 9.55 10.29
CA VAL A 289 10.26 8.51 9.29
C VAL A 289 11.43 7.55 9.12
N LYS A 290 12.35 7.52 10.09
CA LYS A 290 13.50 6.62 10.06
C LYS A 290 13.16 5.20 10.52
N MET A 291 12.20 5.08 11.43
CA MET A 291 11.78 3.83 12.08
C MET A 291 10.25 3.75 12.09
N CYS A 292 9.72 2.52 12.15
CA CYS A 292 8.27 2.27 12.19
C CYS A 292 7.53 2.92 11.00
N THR A 293 8.21 3.05 9.87
CA THR A 293 7.67 3.58 8.62
C THR A 293 7.14 2.43 7.81
N GLY A 294 5.86 2.11 8.01
CA GLY A 294 5.20 1.02 7.30
C GLY A 294 4.61 1.43 5.96
N TYR A 295 4.49 2.74 5.69
CA TYR A 295 3.67 3.25 4.60
C TYR A 295 4.46 4.17 3.68
N ILE A 296 4.31 3.96 2.37
CA ILE A 296 5.01 4.70 1.33
C ILE A 296 4.12 4.86 0.10
N SER A 297 4.18 6.04 -0.51
CA SER A 297 3.50 6.32 -1.78
C SER A 297 4.29 7.35 -2.56
N CYS A 298 4.25 7.29 -3.89
CA CYS A 298 4.94 8.25 -4.72
C CYS A 298 4.17 8.63 -5.99
N THR A 299 4.46 9.83 -6.48
CA THR A 299 4.30 10.23 -7.87
C THR A 299 5.67 10.26 -8.55
N GLU A 300 5.74 10.75 -9.78
CA GLU A 300 7.02 11.02 -10.44
C GLU A 300 7.87 12.07 -9.71
N LYS A 301 7.25 12.97 -8.94
CA LYS A 301 7.92 14.12 -8.33
C LYS A 301 8.03 14.01 -6.81
N THR A 302 7.06 13.38 -6.18
CA THR A 302 6.88 13.42 -4.74
C THR A 302 6.91 12.01 -4.19
N LEU A 303 7.72 11.78 -3.16
CA LEU A 303 7.68 10.57 -2.33
C LEU A 303 7.13 10.95 -0.95
N VAL A 304 6.24 10.13 -0.40
CA VAL A 304 5.70 10.33 0.94
C VAL A 304 5.95 9.08 1.76
N LEU A 305 6.55 9.28 2.93
CA LEU A 305 6.76 8.26 3.95
C LEU A 305 5.87 8.57 5.14
N ALA A 306 5.24 7.53 5.68
CA ALA A 306 4.43 7.63 6.87
C ALA A 306 4.65 6.45 7.80
N GLY A 307 4.64 6.74 9.09
CA GLY A 307 4.88 5.77 10.15
C GLY A 307 4.26 6.19 11.46
N TYR A 308 4.59 5.44 12.51
CA TYR A 308 4.06 5.68 13.85
C TYR A 308 4.35 7.11 14.38
N TYR A 309 5.52 7.65 14.01
CA TYR A 309 6.01 8.92 14.57
C TYR A 309 5.70 10.15 13.69
N GLY A 310 5.21 9.99 12.48
CA GLY A 310 4.93 11.13 11.62
C GLY A 310 4.79 10.82 10.13
N VAL A 311 4.72 11.90 9.36
CA VAL A 311 4.62 11.89 7.90
C VAL A 311 5.61 12.90 7.33
N ALA A 312 6.40 12.46 6.36
CA ALA A 312 7.37 13.30 5.67
C ALA A 312 7.21 13.16 4.15
N ARG A 313 7.41 14.27 3.45
CA ARG A 313 7.38 14.37 2.00
C ARG A 313 8.79 14.67 1.50
N LEU A 314 9.25 13.92 0.50
CA LEU A 314 10.47 14.20 -0.26
C LEU A 314 10.10 14.71 -1.64
N GLU A 315 10.66 15.85 -2.01
CA GLU A 315 10.53 16.41 -3.35
C GLU A 315 11.83 17.18 -3.70
N ASN A 316 12.40 16.92 -4.88
CA ASN A 316 13.65 17.54 -5.34
C ASN A 316 14.80 17.46 -4.32
N GLY A 317 14.95 16.32 -3.64
CA GLY A 317 15.99 16.12 -2.61
C GLY A 317 15.75 16.81 -1.27
N HIS A 318 14.61 17.47 -1.07
CA HIS A 318 14.26 18.18 0.16
C HIS A 318 13.15 17.46 0.92
N TRP A 319 13.36 17.27 2.23
CA TRP A 319 12.39 16.67 3.12
C TRP A 319 11.56 17.75 3.84
N ASP A 320 10.24 17.69 3.66
CA ASP A 320 9.25 18.44 4.42
C ASP A 320 8.62 17.53 5.46
N ILE A 321 8.72 17.89 6.74
CA ILE A 321 8.01 17.17 7.81
C ILE A 321 6.60 17.73 7.91
N LEU A 322 5.61 16.95 7.47
CA LEU A 322 4.21 17.34 7.52
C LEU A 322 3.67 17.21 8.94
N ILE A 323 3.98 16.06 9.58
CA ILE A 323 3.50 15.70 10.92
C ILE A 323 4.66 15.12 11.72
N ASN A 324 4.83 15.60 12.95
CA ASN A 324 5.67 14.96 13.97
C ASN A 324 4.80 14.65 15.21
N CYS A 325 4.37 13.40 15.34
CA CYS A 325 3.46 12.97 16.40
C CYS A 325 4.09 13.12 17.79
N VAL A 326 5.40 12.86 17.92
CA VAL A 326 6.11 12.91 19.21
C VAL A 326 6.20 14.34 19.73
N GLN A 327 6.56 15.28 18.86
CA GLN A 327 6.64 16.70 19.17
C GLN A 327 5.24 17.26 19.45
N ALA A 328 4.24 16.87 18.65
CA ALA A 328 2.89 17.33 18.81
C ALA A 328 2.19 16.82 20.09
N GLU A 329 2.49 15.60 20.51
CA GLU A 329 2.00 15.04 21.79
C GLU A 329 2.61 15.76 23.01
N LYS A 330 3.77 16.40 22.86
CA LYS A 330 4.44 17.16 23.94
C LYS A 330 3.96 18.61 24.07
N GLY A 331 3.23 19.14 23.08
CA GLY A 331 2.90 20.57 23.06
C GLY A 331 3.97 21.45 22.44
N ASP A 332 5.03 20.87 21.86
CA ASP A 332 6.24 21.58 21.43
C ASP A 332 6.09 22.14 20.02
N PHE A 333 5.09 22.99 19.76
CA PHE A 333 5.02 23.76 18.51
C PHE A 333 5.88 25.02 18.71
N CYS A 334 7.00 25.14 18.00
CA CYS A 334 7.75 26.38 17.99
C CYS A 334 6.82 27.50 17.54
N SER A 335 6.57 28.45 18.45
CA SER A 335 5.97 29.73 18.13
C SER A 335 7.00 30.52 17.32
N GLU A 336 6.92 30.47 15.99
CA GLU A 336 7.55 31.50 15.16
C GLU A 336 6.62 32.71 15.00
#